data_AF-A0A2M7UDK8-F1
#
_entry.id   AF-A0A2M7UDK8-F1
#
_cell.length_a   1.000
_cell.length_b   1.000
_cell.length_c   1.000
_cell.angle_alpha   90.00
_cell.angle_beta   90.00
_cell.angle_gamma   90.00
#
_symmetry.space_group_name_H-M   'P 1'
#
loop_
_entity.id
_entity.type
_entity.pdbx_description
1 polymer ?
#
loop_
_entity_poly.entity_id
_entity_poly.type
_entity_poly.pdbx_seq_one_letter_code
_entity_poly.pdbx_strand_id
1 'polypeptide(L)' 'VRDAISAPIDISEEDAKKLALNSEKVQKWFEGKPIKKVIFVKNRLINLII' A
#
# COMPACT_ATOMS: atom_id res chain seq x y z
N VAL A 1 11.06 0.01 7.70
CA VAL A 1 9.63 0.37 7.53
C VAL A 1 9.60 1.64 6.69
N ARG A 2 8.91 1.66 5.54
CA ARG A 2 8.98 2.80 4.58
C ARG A 2 7.88 3.84 4.76
N ASP A 3 6.72 3.42 5.27
CA ASP A 3 5.68 4.30 5.77
C ASP A 3 4.76 3.49 6.71
N ALA A 4 4.07 4.15 7.62
CA ALA A 4 3.09 3.53 8.51
C ALA A 4 1.78 4.29 8.38
N ILE A 5 0.74 3.62 7.88
CA ILE A 5 -0.56 4.23 7.60
C ILE A 5 -1.61 3.44 8.40
N SER A 6 -2.44 4.15 9.16
CA SER A 6 -3.56 3.53 9.87
C SER A 6 -4.67 3.18 8.89
N ALA A 7 -5.07 1.91 8.87
CA ALA A 7 -6.18 1.41 8.05
C ALA A 7 -7.15 0.61 8.92
N PRO A 8 -8.45 0.56 8.56
CA PRO A 8 -9.43 -0.26 9.26
C PRO A 8 -9.08 -1.76 9.21
N ILE A 9 -9.41 -2.47 10.29
CA ILE A 9 -9.13 -3.91 10.50
C ILE A 9 -9.72 -4.80 9.39
N ASP A 10 -10.84 -4.36 8.81
CA ASP A 10 -11.62 -5.07 7.81
C ASP A 10 -11.44 -4.52 6.38
N ILE A 11 -10.38 -3.73 6.15
CA ILE A 11 -10.12 -3.16 4.83
C ILE A 11 -9.92 -4.26 3.78
N SER A 12 -10.53 -4.08 2.61
CA SER A 12 -10.32 -4.95 1.44
C SER A 12 -8.99 -4.65 0.76
N GLU A 13 -8.47 -5.59 -0.04
CA GLU A 13 -7.22 -5.39 -0.78
C GLU A 13 -7.27 -4.13 -1.66
N GLU A 14 -8.39 -3.90 -2.36
CA GLU A 14 -8.57 -2.75 -3.24
C GLU A 14 -8.55 -1.42 -2.48
N ASP A 15 -9.26 -1.33 -1.36
CA ASP A 15 -9.26 -0.14 -0.51
C ASP A 15 -7.90 0.10 0.13
N ALA A 16 -7.23 -0.97 0.59
CA ALA A 16 -5.89 -0.87 1.15
C ALA A 16 -4.88 -0.40 0.11
N LYS A 17 -5.02 -0.86 -1.14
CA LYS A 17 -4.20 -0.41 -2.27
C LYS A 17 -4.46 1.05 -2.59
N LYS A 18 -5.73 1.49 -2.63
CA LYS A 18 -6.08 2.91 -2.83
C LYS A 18 -5.52 3.79 -1.72
N LEU A 19 -5.67 3.37 -0.47
CA LEU A 19 -5.20 4.11 0.71
C LEU A 19 -3.67 4.21 0.70
N ALA A 20 -2.98 3.11 0.38
CA ALA A 20 -1.53 3.12 0.22
C ALA A 20 -1.10 4.03 -0.95
N LEU A 21 -1.75 3.96 -2.11
CA LEU A 21 -1.48 4.84 -3.26
C LEU A 21 -1.86 6.30 -3.02
N ASN A 22 -2.67 6.61 -2.00
CA ASN A 22 -3.02 7.98 -1.63
C ASN A 22 -1.93 8.62 -0.73
N SER A 23 -1.06 7.83 -0.10
CA SER A 23 0.05 8.39 0.68
C SER A 23 1.08 9.02 -0.26
N GLU A 24 1.36 10.32 -0.05
CA GLU A 24 2.35 11.07 -0.82
C GLU A 24 3.74 10.42 -0.80
N LYS A 25 4.14 9.78 0.31
CA LYS A 25 5.42 9.06 0.40
C LYS A 25 5.43 7.81 -0.47
N VAL A 26 4.29 7.13 -0.53
CA VAL A 26 4.13 5.93 -1.37
C VAL A 26 4.11 6.35 -2.83
N GLN A 27 3.37 7.39 -3.20
CA GLN A 27 3.37 7.95 -4.57
C GLN A 27 4.78 8.32 -5.03
N LYS A 28 5.56 9.04 -4.21
CA LYS A 28 6.97 9.36 -4.51
C LYS A 28 7.85 8.12 -4.70
N TRP A 29 7.48 7.00 -4.08
CA TRP A 29 8.19 5.71 -4.24
C TRP A 29 7.79 4.96 -5.52
N PHE A 30 6.56 5.15 -6.00
CA PHE A 30 6.04 4.58 -7.25
C PHE A 30 6.23 5.49 -8.46
N GLU A 31 6.68 6.74 -8.26
CA GLU A 31 6.92 7.71 -9.32
C GLU A 31 7.99 7.17 -10.30
N GLY A 32 7.54 6.77 -11.49
CA GLY A 32 8.39 6.19 -12.54
C GLY A 32 8.64 4.68 -12.44
N LYS A 33 8.00 3.95 -11.52
CA LYS A 33 8.16 2.49 -11.40
C LYS A 33 6.81 1.74 -11.39
N PRO A 34 6.63 0.73 -12.25
CA PRO A 34 5.41 -0.06 -12.27
C PRO A 34 5.32 -0.96 -11.01
N ILE A 35 4.11 -1.12 -10.48
CA ILE A 35 3.85 -2.07 -9.38
C ILE A 35 3.97 -3.49 -9.95
N LYS A 36 5.00 -4.24 -9.55
CA LYS A 36 5.17 -5.65 -9.96
C LYS A 36 4.28 -6.61 -9.19
N LYS A 37 4.08 -6.35 -7.90
CA LYS A 37 3.32 -7.26 -7.04
C LYS A 37 2.75 -6.54 -5.83
N VAL A 38 1.53 -6.87 -5.46
CA VAL A 38 0.90 -6.41 -4.23
C VAL A 38 0.73 -7.63 -3.34
N ILE A 39 1.19 -7.55 -2.10
CA ILE A 39 0.98 -8.59 -1.09
C ILE A 39 0.14 -7.95 0.01
N PHE A 40 -1.14 -8.31 0.02
CA PHE A 40 -2.06 -7.87 1.05
C PHE A 40 -2.25 -8.97 2.09
N VAL A 41 -1.91 -8.68 3.34
CA VAL A 41 -2.17 -9.56 4.48
C VAL A 41 -3.17 -8.85 5.37
N LYS A 42 -4.43 -9.31 5.33
CA LYS A 42 -5.52 -8.75 6.12
C LYS A 42 -5.10 -8.66 7.59
N ASN A 43 -5.36 -7.50 8.19
CA ASN A 43 -5.05 -7.21 9.58
C ASN A 43 -3.55 -7.29 9.98
N ARG A 44 -2.63 -7.27 9.00
CA ARG A 44 -1.19 -7.31 9.29
C ARG A 44 -0.42 -6.22 8.56
N LEU A 45 -0.46 -6.20 7.23
CA LEU A 45 0.27 -5.25 6.39
C LEU A 45 -0.13 -5.34 4.91
N ILE A 46 0.12 -4.27 4.18
CA ILE A 46 0.16 -4.26 2.72
C ILE A 46 1.61 -4.00 2.28
N ASN A 47 2.16 -4.87 1.43
CA ASN A 47 3.48 -4.68 0.84
C ASN A 47 3.35 -4.52 -0.67
N LEU A 48 3.72 -3.34 -1.15
CA LEU A 48 3.73 -3.00 -2.57
C LEU A 48 5.15 -3.16 -3.12
N ILE A 49 5.32 -4.07 -4.07
CA ILE A 49 6.58 -4.39 -4.71
C ILE A 49 6.63 -3.71 -6.08
N ILE A 50 7.72 -3.00 -6.33
CA ILE A 50 8.13 -2.33 -7.59
C ILE A 50 9.05 -3.22 -8.41
#